data_AF-A0A7V3PWP7-F1
#
_entry.id   AF-A0A7V3PWP7-F1
#
_cell.length_a   1.000
_cell.length_b   1.000
_cell.length_c   1.000
_cell.angle_alpha   90.00
_cell.angle_beta   90.00
_cell.angle_gamma   90.00
#
_symmetry.space_group_name_H-M   'P 1'
#
loop_
_entity.id
_entity.type
_entity.pdbx_description
1 polymer ?
#
loop_
_entity_poly.entity_id
_entity_poly.type
_entity_poly.pdbx_seq_one_letter_code
_entity_poly.pdbx_strand_id
1 'polypeptide(L)'
;MVKMTEKEFWSFLEGLWEKGRAAQFIGSVDTELVDPALTNYLSGHKLLPKDCRLSQETIVKLGNLLFDKNISLKTKEAIIILLAHQPSEIALTILAKYNLAPDAGLKFFAELALEECAMWNE
;
A
#
# COMPACT_ATOMS: atom_id res chain seq x y z
N MET A 1 -13.95 -15.54 -10.14
CA MET A 1 -13.53 -14.59 -9.09
C MET A 1 -13.89 -13.19 -9.56
N VAL A 2 -14.61 -12.42 -8.74
CA VAL A 2 -14.93 -11.02 -9.07
C VAL A 2 -13.67 -10.18 -8.85
N LYS A 3 -13.20 -9.53 -9.90
CA LYS A 3 -12.01 -8.68 -9.89
C LYS A 3 -12.44 -7.23 -9.64
N MET A 4 -11.79 -6.56 -8.69
CA MET A 4 -11.95 -5.12 -8.48
C MET A 4 -11.29 -4.37 -9.63
N THR A 5 -11.91 -3.30 -10.11
CA THR A 5 -11.34 -2.36 -11.10
C THR A 5 -10.66 -1.18 -10.39
N GLU A 6 -9.81 -0.43 -11.10
CA GLU A 6 -9.19 0.79 -10.56
C GLU A 6 -10.22 1.82 -10.09
N LYS A 7 -11.32 1.98 -10.82
CA LYS A 7 -12.41 2.88 -10.43
C LYS A 7 -13.03 2.45 -9.10
N GLU A 8 -13.36 1.16 -8.98
CA GLU A 8 -13.94 0.60 -7.74
C GLU A 8 -12.95 0.71 -6.57
N PHE A 9 -11.66 0.57 -6.82
CA PHE A 9 -10.62 0.78 -5.82
C PHE A 9 -10.63 2.20 -5.27
N TRP A 10 -10.64 3.22 -6.14
CA TRP A 10 -10.65 4.62 -5.68
C TRP A 10 -11.95 4.96 -4.94
N SER A 11 -13.11 4.51 -5.43
CA SER A 11 -14.37 4.69 -4.70
C SER A 11 -14.39 3.98 -3.34
N PHE A 12 -13.78 2.79 -3.25
CA PHE A 12 -13.60 2.09 -1.99
C PHE A 12 -12.71 2.88 -1.02
N LEU A 13 -11.57 3.39 -1.51
CA LEU A 13 -10.62 4.14 -0.69
C LEU A 13 -11.18 5.47 -0.19
N GLU A 14 -11.94 6.18 -1.04
CA GLU A 14 -12.68 7.39 -0.66
C GLU A 14 -13.65 7.10 0.50
N GLY A 15 -14.43 6.03 0.41
CA GLY A 15 -15.36 5.62 1.48
C GLY A 15 -14.66 5.24 2.78
N LEU A 16 -13.38 4.82 2.74
CA LEU A 16 -12.58 4.63 3.95
C LEU A 16 -12.12 5.96 4.55
N TRP A 17 -11.75 6.95 3.72
CA TRP A 17 -11.34 8.27 4.21
C TRP A 17 -12.46 9.06 4.86
N GLU A 18 -13.72 8.84 4.47
CA GLU A 18 -14.88 9.41 5.18
C GLU A 18 -14.91 9.01 6.66
N LYS A 19 -14.32 7.87 7.03
CA LYS A 19 -14.21 7.39 8.40
C LYS A 19 -12.99 7.96 9.15
N GLY A 20 -12.21 8.81 8.47
CA GLY A 20 -11.00 9.46 8.99
C GLY A 20 -9.73 8.97 8.29
N ARG A 21 -8.70 9.81 8.34
CA ARG A 21 -7.34 9.49 7.87
C ARG A 21 -6.44 9.13 9.06
N ALA A 22 -5.46 8.26 8.85
CA ALA A 22 -4.47 7.94 9.86
C ALA A 22 -3.72 9.21 10.29
N ALA A 23 -3.47 9.35 11.60
CA ALA A 23 -2.59 10.40 12.09
C ALA A 23 -1.19 10.11 11.55
N GLN A 24 -0.63 11.06 10.80
CA GLN A 24 0.68 10.87 10.21
C GLN A 24 1.71 10.72 11.34
N PHE A 25 2.51 9.65 11.31
CA PHE A 25 3.75 9.61 12.08
C PHE A 25 4.76 10.53 11.38
N ILE A 26 4.61 11.86 11.56
CA ILE A 26 5.66 12.80 11.20
C ILE A 26 6.55 12.91 12.43
N GLY A 27 7.44 11.92 12.60
CA GLY A 27 8.73 12.24 13.19
C GLY A 27 9.38 13.28 12.29
N SER A 28 9.83 14.39 12.85
CA SER A 28 10.49 15.48 12.11
C SER A 28 11.79 14.95 11.50
N VAL A 29 11.74 14.35 10.33
CA VAL A 29 12.93 14.00 9.56
C VAL A 29 13.29 15.21 8.72
N ASP A 30 14.45 15.81 8.97
CA ASP A 30 14.96 16.93 8.18
C ASP A 30 14.99 16.54 6.69
N THR A 31 14.03 17.07 5.93
CA THR A 31 13.76 16.68 4.54
C THR A 31 14.88 16.99 3.55
N GLU A 32 15.91 17.71 3.97
CA GLU A 32 17.06 18.06 3.14
C GLU A 32 18.12 16.94 3.05
N LEU A 33 18.01 15.89 3.89
CA LEU A 33 18.95 14.75 3.92
C LEU A 33 18.31 13.41 3.54
N VAL A 34 17.02 13.40 3.18
CA VAL A 34 16.24 12.17 2.98
C VAL A 34 16.17 11.81 1.51
N ASP A 35 16.37 10.54 1.20
CA ASP A 35 16.18 9.98 -0.14
C ASP A 35 14.80 10.40 -0.72
N PRO A 36 14.73 10.98 -1.93
CA PRO A 36 13.47 11.33 -2.57
C PRO A 36 12.46 10.17 -2.65
N ALA A 37 12.95 8.93 -2.79
CA ALA A 37 12.11 7.73 -2.81
C ALA A 37 11.45 7.46 -1.44
N LEU A 38 12.20 7.67 -0.35
CA LEU A 38 11.68 7.58 1.01
C LEU A 38 10.68 8.70 1.31
N THR A 39 10.97 9.92 0.87
CA THR A 39 10.03 11.05 0.99
C THR A 39 8.72 10.76 0.26
N ASN A 40 8.78 10.18 -0.95
CA ASN A 40 7.59 9.81 -1.71
C ASN A 40 6.81 8.68 -1.03
N TYR A 41 7.48 7.65 -0.50
CA TYR A 41 6.84 6.56 0.25
C TYR A 41 6.12 7.07 1.52
N LEU A 42 6.79 7.92 2.30
CA LEU A 42 6.21 8.58 3.47
C LEU A 42 5.02 9.47 3.09
N SER A 43 5.08 10.14 1.93
CA SER A 43 3.96 10.94 1.43
C SER A 43 2.73 10.08 1.13
N GLY A 44 2.94 8.85 0.65
CA GLY A 44 1.90 7.88 0.34
C GLY A 44 1.12 7.43 1.58
N HIS A 45 1.69 7.54 2.79
CA HIS A 45 0.96 7.24 4.04
C HIS A 45 -0.23 8.18 4.28
N LYS A 46 -0.31 9.33 3.59
CA LYS A 46 -1.52 10.17 3.56
C LYS A 46 -2.75 9.42 3.01
N LEU A 47 -2.51 8.32 2.30
CA LEU A 47 -3.55 7.46 1.75
C LEU A 47 -4.10 6.47 2.80
N LEU A 48 -3.44 6.28 3.94
CA LEU A 48 -3.88 5.37 4.97
C LEU A 48 -5.15 5.90 5.68
N PRO A 49 -6.25 5.13 5.64
CA PRO A 49 -7.42 5.44 6.46
C PRO A 49 -7.11 5.18 7.93
N LYS A 50 -7.83 5.88 8.82
CA LYS A 50 -7.66 5.72 10.27
C LYS A 50 -8.01 4.29 10.69
N ASP A 51 -7.13 3.65 11.47
CA ASP A 51 -7.32 2.30 12.03
C ASP A 51 -7.76 1.25 11.00
N CYS A 52 -7.23 1.34 9.77
CA CYS A 52 -7.70 0.54 8.64
C CYS A 52 -7.27 -0.93 8.75
N ARG A 53 -8.19 -1.79 9.20
CA ARG A 53 -8.10 -3.24 9.05
C ARG A 53 -8.98 -3.70 7.90
N LEU A 54 -8.35 -4.21 6.85
CA LEU A 54 -9.02 -4.74 5.67
C LEU A 54 -9.48 -6.18 5.92
N SER A 55 -10.63 -6.54 5.37
CA SER A 55 -11.04 -7.95 5.34
C SER A 55 -10.11 -8.75 4.44
N GLN A 56 -9.94 -10.04 4.73
CA GLN A 56 -9.16 -10.96 3.89
C GLN A 56 -9.62 -10.93 2.42
N GLU A 57 -10.93 -10.88 2.17
CA GLU A 57 -11.47 -10.77 0.81
C GLU A 57 -10.98 -9.48 0.11
N THR A 58 -10.93 -8.37 0.85
CA THR A 58 -10.43 -7.09 0.32
C THR A 58 -8.94 -7.18 0.02
N ILE A 59 -8.13 -7.74 0.92
CA ILE A 59 -6.70 -7.95 0.72
C ILE A 59 -6.45 -8.76 -0.56
N VAL A 60 -7.21 -9.84 -0.78
CA VAL A 60 -7.12 -10.65 -2.01
C VAL A 60 -7.52 -9.83 -3.26
N LYS A 61 -8.58 -9.02 -3.19
CA LYS A 61 -8.99 -8.14 -4.31
C LYS A 61 -7.90 -7.12 -4.66
N LEU A 62 -7.31 -6.48 -3.65
CA LEU A 62 -6.21 -5.53 -3.84
C LEU A 62 -4.97 -6.21 -4.42
N GLY A 63 -4.60 -7.39 -3.92
CA GLY A 63 -3.51 -8.18 -4.48
C GLY A 63 -3.72 -8.53 -5.95
N ASN A 64 -4.93 -8.97 -6.32
CA ASN A 64 -5.25 -9.24 -7.73
C ASN A 64 -5.17 -7.98 -8.62
N LEU A 65 -5.54 -6.81 -8.07
CA LEU A 65 -5.45 -5.54 -8.77
C LEU A 65 -4.01 -5.06 -8.95
N LEU A 66 -3.14 -5.28 -7.94
CA LEU A 66 -1.71 -4.94 -7.97
C LEU A 66 -0.96 -5.60 -9.14
N PHE A 67 -1.29 -6.85 -9.46
CA PHE A 67 -0.68 -7.60 -10.57
C PHE A 67 -1.33 -7.33 -11.95
N ASP A 68 -2.34 -6.48 -12.04
CA ASP A 68 -2.92 -6.11 -13.32
C ASP A 68 -2.03 -5.10 -14.06
N LYS A 69 -1.70 -5.42 -15.31
CA LYS A 69 -0.82 -4.61 -16.17
C LYS A 69 -1.48 -3.35 -16.70
N ASN A 70 -2.81 -3.26 -16.66
CA ASN A 70 -3.57 -2.11 -17.19
C ASN A 70 -3.82 -1.03 -16.14
N ILE A 71 -3.31 -1.19 -14.92
CA ILE A 71 -3.57 -0.31 -13.78
C ILE A 71 -2.42 0.68 -13.63
N SER A 72 -2.75 1.92 -13.27
CA SER A 72 -1.74 2.96 -13.12
C SER A 72 -0.76 2.67 -11.98
N LEU A 73 0.48 3.17 -12.12
CA LEU A 73 1.49 3.08 -11.05
C LEU A 73 1.01 3.71 -9.75
N LYS A 74 0.27 4.83 -9.83
CA LYS A 74 -0.31 5.50 -8.66
C LYS A 74 -1.27 4.60 -7.88
N THR A 75 -2.09 3.82 -8.59
CA THR A 75 -3.00 2.87 -7.93
C THR A 75 -2.23 1.72 -7.30
N LYS A 76 -1.22 1.20 -7.99
CA LYS A 76 -0.35 0.16 -7.43
C LYS A 76 0.39 0.64 -6.18
N GLU A 77 0.92 1.86 -6.20
CA GLU A 77 1.54 2.53 -5.05
C GLU A 77 0.59 2.55 -3.84
N ALA A 78 -0.64 3.03 -4.04
CA ALA A 78 -1.65 3.10 -2.99
C ALA A 78 -1.98 1.71 -2.42
N ILE A 79 -2.08 0.70 -3.28
CA ILE A 79 -2.33 -0.69 -2.87
C ILE A 79 -1.18 -1.23 -2.03
N ILE A 80 0.06 -1.02 -2.45
CA ILE A 80 1.26 -1.47 -1.75
C ILE A 80 1.28 -0.90 -0.32
N ILE A 81 1.05 0.40 -0.17
CA ILE A 81 1.01 1.08 1.13
C ILE A 81 -0.12 0.52 2.02
N LEU A 82 -1.32 0.32 1.46
CA LEU A 82 -2.45 -0.23 2.22
C LEU A 82 -2.17 -1.65 2.70
N LEU A 83 -1.56 -2.49 1.87
CA LEU A 83 -1.20 -3.86 2.20
C LEU A 83 -0.08 -3.94 3.24
N ALA A 84 0.91 -3.04 3.18
CA ALA A 84 2.02 -2.97 4.13
C ALA A 84 1.54 -2.83 5.58
N HIS A 85 0.40 -2.15 5.76
CA HIS A 85 -0.19 -1.84 7.06
C HIS A 85 -1.23 -2.87 7.52
N GLN A 86 -1.27 -4.06 6.91
CA GLN A 86 -2.16 -5.15 7.33
C GLN A 86 -1.38 -6.22 8.10
N PRO A 87 -1.73 -6.53 9.37
CA PRO A 87 -1.24 -7.72 10.07
C PRO A 87 -1.91 -8.96 9.49
N SER A 88 -1.49 -9.36 8.29
CA SER A 88 -2.03 -10.49 7.53
C SER A 88 -0.94 -11.19 6.72
N GLU A 89 -0.75 -12.49 6.99
CA GLU A 89 0.09 -13.40 6.19
C GLU A 89 -0.23 -13.37 4.69
N ILE A 90 -1.49 -13.13 4.33
CA ILE A 90 -1.90 -13.02 2.93
C ILE A 90 -1.36 -11.73 2.31
N ALA A 91 -1.42 -10.62 3.02
CA ALA A 91 -0.82 -9.36 2.58
C ALA A 91 0.71 -9.50 2.44
N LEU A 92 1.36 -10.13 3.42
CA LEU A 92 2.79 -10.43 3.40
C LEU A 92 3.17 -11.26 2.17
N THR A 93 2.42 -12.34 1.90
CA THR A 93 2.62 -13.20 0.73
C THR A 93 2.45 -12.43 -0.59
N ILE A 94 1.44 -11.56 -0.68
CA ILE A 94 1.20 -10.73 -1.88
C ILE A 94 2.36 -9.78 -2.13
N LEU A 95 2.83 -9.09 -1.08
CA LEU A 95 3.94 -8.14 -1.17
C LEU A 95 5.26 -8.84 -1.49
N ALA A 96 5.55 -9.98 -0.86
CA ALA A 96 6.73 -10.79 -1.16
C ALA A 96 6.75 -11.23 -2.64
N LYS A 97 5.59 -11.63 -3.17
CA LYS A 97 5.45 -11.98 -4.59
C LYS A 97 5.66 -10.78 -5.51
N TYR A 98 5.12 -9.61 -5.16
CA TYR A 98 5.28 -8.40 -5.97
C TYR A 98 6.74 -7.93 -5.98
N ASN A 99 7.46 -8.07 -4.86
CA ASN A 99 8.86 -7.67 -4.72
C ASN A 99 9.84 -8.49 -5.59
N LEU A 100 9.45 -9.67 -6.08
CA LEU A 100 10.28 -10.44 -7.02
C LEU A 100 10.42 -9.77 -8.39
N ALA A 101 9.44 -8.98 -8.81
CA ALA A 101 9.43 -8.29 -10.10
C ALA A 101 8.53 -7.04 -10.05
N PRO A 102 8.89 -6.02 -9.25
CA PRO A 102 8.08 -4.82 -9.11
C PRO A 102 8.09 -3.99 -10.39
N ASP A 103 7.07 -3.16 -10.57
CA ASP A 103 7.10 -2.14 -11.62
C ASP A 103 8.31 -1.21 -11.39
N ALA A 104 9.00 -0.79 -12.46
CA ALA A 104 10.29 -0.10 -12.35
C ALA A 104 10.24 1.17 -11.46
N GLY A 105 9.11 1.87 -11.46
CA GLY A 105 8.89 3.07 -10.62
C GLY A 105 8.52 2.77 -9.15
N LEU A 106 8.33 1.50 -8.78
CA LEU A 106 7.82 1.07 -7.47
C LEU A 106 8.77 0.09 -6.76
N LYS A 107 9.99 -0.12 -7.25
CA LYS A 107 10.95 -1.05 -6.63
C LYS A 107 11.20 -0.73 -5.15
N PHE A 108 11.52 0.53 -4.86
CA PHE A 108 11.76 1.00 -3.49
C PHE A 108 10.52 0.88 -2.60
N PHE A 109 9.33 1.16 -3.16
CA PHE A 109 8.06 1.00 -2.47
C PHE A 109 7.78 -0.46 -2.11
N ALA A 110 8.09 -1.39 -3.02
CA ALA A 110 7.89 -2.82 -2.81
C ALA A 110 8.80 -3.36 -1.69
N GLU A 111 10.05 -2.91 -1.65
CA GLU A 111 11.02 -3.28 -0.60
C GLU A 111 10.55 -2.79 0.77
N LEU A 112 10.27 -1.48 0.93
CA LEU A 112 9.82 -0.92 2.21
C LEU A 112 8.49 -1.51 2.68
N ALA A 113 7.52 -1.67 1.78
CA ALA A 113 6.22 -2.22 2.14
C ALA A 113 6.31 -3.66 2.63
N LEU A 114 7.21 -4.45 2.05
CA LEU A 114 7.44 -5.83 2.50
C LEU A 114 8.05 -5.85 3.90
N GLU A 115 9.06 -5.01 4.16
CA GLU A 115 9.68 -4.88 5.49
C GLU A 115 8.67 -4.42 6.54
N GLU A 116 7.87 -3.39 6.24
CA GLU A 116 6.81 -2.92 7.12
C GLU A 116 5.78 -4.00 7.40
N CYS A 117 5.32 -4.72 6.37
CA CYS A 117 4.36 -5.82 6.55
C CYS A 117 4.93 -6.94 7.41
N ALA A 118 6.21 -7.29 7.23
CA ALA A 118 6.87 -8.32 8.02
C ALA A 118 6.89 -7.96 9.51
N MET A 119 7.19 -6.70 9.86
CA MET A 119 7.18 -6.24 11.27
C MET A 119 5.81 -6.40 11.96
N TRP A 120 4.71 -6.37 11.21
CA TRP A 120 3.36 -6.59 11.77
C TRP A 120 2.99 -8.07 11.97
N ASN A 121 3.75 -8.99 11.37
CA ASN A 121 3.48 -10.44 11.38
C ASN A 121 4.57 -11.27 12.10
N GLU A 122 5.57 -10.60 12.71
CA GLU A 122 6.48 -11.21 13.71
C GLU A 122 5.77 -11.49 15.05
#